data_AF-A0A5C3NAG2-F1
#
_entry.id   AF-A0A5C3NAG2-F1
#
_cell.length_a   1.000
_cell.length_b   1.000
_cell.length_c   1.000
_cell.angle_alpha   90.00
_cell.angle_beta   90.00
_cell.angle_gamma   90.00
#
_symmetry.space_group_name_H-M   'P 1'
#
loop_
_entity.id
_entity.type
_entity.pdbx_description
1 polymer ?
#
loop_
_entity_poly.entity_id
_entity_poly.type
_entity_poly.pdbx_seq_one_letter_code
_entity_poly.pdbx_strand_id
1 'polypeptide(L)'
;MSSFVQFLRRINKARLIHLYCNNPPVVEKTSNPVRFGVIGAARIAPDAIIKPALCFEDAVVVAVAARDESRAKRFAHDWNVLKAYGGDNGYQGQSSCHLSQVNRSSTRLIPGQLPNALHFEWTMKALSAGKHVLCEKPIANNAQEARKMFAYAEEKSLVLLEAWQVRFHPAIQRVKDIIDEGSLGSITSMDAHLAVWNSVFFLKDDIRFDYELGGGGLMDMGPYPISCMHYLTSSSPEVESCTAVRRSENIDRQIDAHLTFPSSIPAHIITDSALEGWGPFKIFPSWIKMVLRVDCERGAIEIRNYVLPHLWHSITVIPKNGTPWTEKAYIFSDGRGEEWWSAYRYQLEAFVDKIRGKNPQAWRSAEDSLSTMETIDSMYTLAGLPLRPTSKFYAD
;
A
#
# COMPACT_ATOMS: atom_id res chain seq x y z
N MET A 1 29.81 -31.05 -0.56
CA MET A 1 28.46 -31.44 -0.06
C MET A 1 27.74 -30.35 0.74
N SER A 2 28.41 -29.53 1.58
CA SER A 2 27.72 -28.52 2.41
C SER A 2 27.01 -27.41 1.62
N SER A 3 27.60 -26.92 0.52
CA SER A 3 27.02 -25.86 -0.33
C SER A 3 25.71 -26.30 -1.02
N PHE A 4 25.65 -27.54 -1.52
CA PHE A 4 24.44 -28.09 -2.15
C PHE A 4 23.30 -28.33 -1.15
N VAL A 5 23.63 -28.81 0.06
CA VAL A 5 22.64 -28.97 1.15
C VAL A 5 22.12 -27.62 1.63
N GLN A 6 22.99 -26.60 1.75
CA GLN A 6 22.57 -25.24 2.08
C GLN A 6 21.69 -24.63 0.97
N PHE A 7 22.01 -24.89 -0.30
CA PHE A 7 21.20 -24.48 -1.44
C PHE A 7 19.80 -25.12 -1.42
N LEU A 8 19.70 -26.43 -1.21
CA LEU A 8 18.42 -27.13 -1.09
C LEU A 8 17.60 -26.65 0.12
N ARG A 9 18.26 -26.40 1.27
CA ARG A 9 17.60 -25.80 2.45
C ARG A 9 17.06 -24.41 2.13
N ARG A 10 17.79 -23.58 1.39
CA ARG A 10 17.32 -22.25 0.95
C ARG A 10 16.11 -22.35 0.01
N ILE A 11 16.11 -23.28 -0.94
CA ILE A 11 14.97 -23.52 -1.83
C ILE A 11 13.74 -23.98 -1.04
N ASN A 12 13.91 -24.95 -0.15
CA ASN A 12 12.81 -25.47 0.67
C ASN A 12 12.26 -24.39 1.60
N LYS A 13 13.12 -23.57 2.20
CA LYS A 13 12.73 -22.43 3.03
C LYS A 13 11.97 -21.37 2.23
N ALA A 14 12.44 -21.01 1.04
CA ALA A 14 11.75 -20.07 0.15
C ALA A 14 10.38 -20.59 -0.30
N ARG A 15 10.27 -21.90 -0.58
CA ARG A 15 9.00 -22.57 -0.89
C ARG A 15 8.04 -22.55 0.30
N LEU A 16 8.53 -22.80 1.52
CA LEU A 16 7.71 -22.75 2.73
C LEU A 16 7.21 -21.33 3.02
N ILE A 17 8.06 -20.31 2.89
CA ILE A 17 7.64 -18.91 3.03
C ILE A 17 6.55 -18.59 2.00
N HIS A 18 6.74 -18.96 0.74
CA HIS A 18 5.74 -18.75 -0.29
C HIS A 18 4.43 -19.51 -0.02
N LEU A 19 4.51 -20.73 0.53
CA LEU A 19 3.35 -21.52 0.93
C LEU A 19 2.57 -20.83 2.05
N TYR A 20 3.24 -20.38 3.11
CA TYR A 20 2.61 -19.73 4.26
C TYR A 20 2.10 -18.32 3.95
N CYS A 21 2.76 -17.57 3.07
CA CYS A 21 2.21 -16.30 2.56
C CYS A 21 0.86 -16.51 1.85
N ASN A 22 0.72 -17.63 1.12
CA ASN A 22 -0.49 -17.91 0.36
C ASN A 22 -1.57 -18.64 1.18
N ASN A 23 -1.15 -19.47 2.14
CA ASN A 23 -1.99 -20.30 2.99
C ASN A 23 -1.51 -20.17 4.45
N PRO A 24 -1.76 -19.02 5.09
CA PRO A 24 -1.29 -18.80 6.44
C PRO A 24 -2.02 -19.73 7.42
N PRO A 25 -1.36 -20.15 8.52
CA PRO A 25 -2.01 -20.93 9.56
C PRO A 25 -3.18 -20.15 10.16
N VAL A 26 -4.30 -20.85 10.41
CA VAL A 26 -5.44 -20.27 11.10
C VAL A 26 -5.19 -20.36 12.60
N VAL A 27 -5.22 -19.21 13.27
CA VAL A 27 -5.09 -19.13 14.74
C VAL A 27 -6.44 -18.99 15.40
N GLU A 28 -6.57 -19.53 16.61
CA GLU A 28 -7.73 -19.31 17.48
C GLU A 28 -7.90 -17.81 17.75
N LYS A 29 -9.15 -17.35 17.79
CA LYS A 29 -9.45 -15.93 18.02
C LYS A 29 -9.55 -15.63 19.51
N THR A 30 -9.16 -14.42 19.89
CA THR A 30 -9.42 -13.91 21.25
C THR A 30 -10.93 -13.89 21.53
N SER A 31 -11.33 -13.74 22.79
CA SER A 31 -12.76 -13.71 23.16
C SER A 31 -13.52 -12.48 22.62
N ASN A 32 -12.80 -11.43 22.24
CA ASN A 32 -13.38 -10.19 21.73
C ASN A 32 -12.54 -9.60 20.59
N PRO A 33 -12.41 -10.29 19.44
CA PRO A 33 -11.57 -9.82 18.34
C PRO A 33 -12.18 -8.60 17.66
N VAL A 34 -11.35 -7.76 17.04
CA VAL A 34 -11.84 -6.66 16.19
C VAL A 34 -12.54 -7.25 14.97
N ARG A 35 -13.77 -6.80 14.73
CA ARG A 35 -14.62 -7.31 13.65
C ARG A 35 -14.56 -6.38 12.45
N PHE A 36 -14.15 -6.94 11.31
CA PHE A 36 -14.00 -6.22 10.05
C PHE A 36 -15.17 -6.48 9.11
N GLY A 37 -15.70 -5.39 8.55
CA GLY A 37 -16.53 -5.42 7.34
C GLY A 37 -15.70 -4.98 6.14
N VAL A 38 -15.80 -5.71 5.02
CA VAL A 38 -15.08 -5.44 3.78
C VAL A 38 -16.02 -4.81 2.75
N ILE A 39 -15.66 -3.62 2.24
CA ILE A 39 -16.38 -2.99 1.13
C ILE A 39 -15.78 -3.39 -0.22
N GLY A 40 -16.33 -4.42 -0.84
CA GLY A 40 -15.98 -4.86 -2.18
C GLY A 40 -15.39 -6.25 -2.18
N ALA A 41 -15.97 -7.14 -2.99
CA ALA A 41 -15.41 -8.46 -3.29
C ALA A 41 -14.26 -8.32 -4.32
N ALA A 42 -13.20 -7.64 -3.91
CA ALA A 42 -12.01 -7.31 -4.69
C ALA A 42 -11.03 -8.48 -4.75
N ARG A 43 -10.28 -8.59 -5.86
CA ARG A 43 -9.20 -9.59 -6.02
C ARG A 43 -8.10 -9.46 -4.97
N ILE A 44 -7.86 -8.25 -4.46
CA ILE A 44 -6.83 -7.97 -3.45
C ILE A 44 -7.31 -8.25 -2.02
N ALA A 45 -8.63 -8.24 -1.77
CA ALA A 45 -9.19 -8.38 -0.42
C ALA A 45 -8.70 -9.65 0.32
N PRO A 46 -8.53 -10.81 -0.34
CA PRO A 46 -7.97 -11.98 0.32
C PRO A 46 -6.58 -11.75 0.91
N ASP A 47 -5.67 -11.16 0.14
CA ASP A 47 -4.29 -10.92 0.56
C ASP A 47 -4.19 -9.73 1.53
N ALA A 48 -5.03 -8.72 1.35
CA ALA A 48 -5.01 -7.49 2.15
C ALA A 48 -5.62 -7.65 3.54
N ILE A 49 -6.61 -8.53 3.73
CA ILE A 49 -7.29 -8.66 5.03
C ILE A 49 -7.68 -10.07 5.43
N ILE A 50 -8.14 -10.93 4.51
CA ILE A 50 -8.65 -12.25 4.92
C ILE A 50 -7.49 -13.10 5.45
N LYS A 51 -6.45 -13.30 4.64
CA LYS A 51 -5.26 -14.08 5.00
C LYS A 51 -4.55 -13.49 6.23
N PRO A 52 -4.29 -12.17 6.32
CA PRO A 52 -3.83 -11.52 7.55
C PRO A 52 -4.69 -11.82 8.79
N ALA A 53 -6.02 -11.74 8.66
CA ALA A 53 -6.93 -12.00 9.78
C ALA A 53 -6.94 -13.49 10.16
N LEU A 54 -6.70 -14.43 9.24
CA LEU A 54 -6.62 -15.86 9.58
C LEU A 54 -5.50 -16.14 10.58
N CYS A 55 -4.33 -15.52 10.40
CA CYS A 55 -3.17 -15.69 11.28
C CYS A 55 -2.98 -14.57 12.33
N PHE A 56 -4.04 -13.85 12.65
CA PHE A 56 -4.05 -12.89 13.75
C PHE A 56 -5.20 -13.17 14.72
N GLU A 57 -4.90 -13.32 16.01
CA GLU A 57 -5.91 -13.69 17.01
C GLU A 57 -6.93 -12.58 17.30
N ASP A 58 -6.56 -11.30 17.17
CA ASP A 58 -7.40 -10.15 17.53
C ASP A 58 -8.14 -9.51 16.34
N ALA A 59 -8.27 -10.23 15.21
CA ALA A 59 -9.01 -9.77 14.04
C ALA A 59 -9.84 -10.89 13.40
N VAL A 60 -11.05 -10.53 12.95
CA VAL A 60 -11.93 -11.43 12.19
C VAL A 60 -12.72 -10.66 11.15
N VAL A 61 -12.84 -11.21 9.93
CA VAL A 61 -13.70 -10.65 8.89
C VAL A 61 -15.08 -11.30 8.99
N VAL A 62 -16.10 -10.49 9.29
CA VAL A 62 -17.45 -10.98 9.57
C VAL A 62 -18.44 -10.68 8.46
N ALA A 63 -18.09 -9.77 7.55
CA ALA A 63 -18.99 -9.38 6.49
C ALA A 63 -18.26 -8.85 5.25
N VAL A 64 -18.87 -9.08 4.09
CA VAL A 64 -18.48 -8.48 2.81
C VAL A 64 -19.70 -7.83 2.16
N ALA A 65 -19.51 -6.65 1.57
CA ALA A 65 -20.50 -5.99 0.74
C ALA A 65 -19.96 -5.80 -0.68
N ALA A 66 -20.77 -6.01 -1.72
CA ALA A 66 -20.39 -5.68 -3.10
C ALA A 66 -21.61 -5.20 -3.89
N ARG A 67 -21.39 -4.50 -5.03
CA ARG A 67 -22.51 -4.08 -5.91
C ARG A 67 -23.29 -5.28 -6.42
N ASP A 68 -22.56 -6.32 -6.79
CA ASP A 68 -23.12 -7.54 -7.35
C ASP A 68 -23.32 -8.58 -6.24
N GLU A 69 -24.57 -9.00 -6.06
CA GLU A 69 -24.93 -9.96 -5.01
C GLU A 69 -24.29 -11.33 -5.22
N SER A 70 -24.18 -11.78 -6.48
CA SER A 70 -23.55 -13.06 -6.79
C SER A 70 -22.07 -13.06 -6.42
N ARG A 71 -21.36 -11.95 -6.66
CA ARG A 71 -19.96 -11.75 -6.28
C ARG A 71 -19.80 -11.70 -4.76
N ALA A 72 -20.69 -11.00 -4.04
CA ALA A 72 -20.65 -10.96 -2.58
C ALA A 72 -20.85 -12.35 -1.96
N LYS A 73 -21.86 -13.11 -2.43
CA LYS A 73 -22.14 -14.47 -1.96
C LYS A 73 -20.99 -15.44 -2.27
N ARG A 74 -20.45 -15.37 -3.48
CA ARG A 74 -19.29 -16.20 -3.88
C ARG A 74 -18.08 -15.89 -3.01
N PHE A 75 -17.75 -14.62 -2.82
CA PHE A 75 -16.63 -14.22 -1.96
C PHE A 75 -16.82 -14.73 -0.52
N ALA A 76 -18.03 -14.59 0.03
CA ALA A 76 -18.32 -15.05 1.37
C ALA A 76 -18.22 -16.58 1.50
N HIS A 77 -18.67 -17.32 0.49
CA HIS A 77 -18.51 -18.77 0.42
C HIS A 77 -17.03 -19.17 0.37
N ASP A 78 -16.27 -18.63 -0.59
CA ASP A 78 -14.89 -19.04 -0.84
C ASP A 78 -13.94 -18.71 0.33
N TRP A 79 -14.27 -17.67 1.10
CA TRP A 79 -13.45 -17.20 2.22
C TRP A 79 -14.10 -17.39 3.60
N ASN A 80 -15.20 -18.15 3.69
CA ASN A 80 -15.94 -18.42 4.92
C ASN A 80 -16.33 -17.15 5.72
N VAL A 81 -16.77 -16.10 5.03
CA VAL A 81 -17.24 -14.86 5.66
C VAL A 81 -18.72 -15.00 6.05
N LEU A 82 -19.05 -14.69 7.29
CA LEU A 82 -20.38 -14.96 7.86
C LEU A 82 -21.54 -14.25 7.16
N LYS A 83 -21.34 -13.01 6.69
CA LYS A 83 -22.39 -12.19 6.08
C LYS A 83 -21.99 -11.68 4.70
N ALA A 84 -22.88 -11.78 3.73
CA ALA A 84 -22.72 -11.22 2.39
C ALA A 84 -23.86 -10.24 2.08
N TYR A 85 -23.51 -9.05 1.63
CA TYR A 85 -24.45 -8.00 1.22
C TYR A 85 -24.25 -7.64 -0.26
N GLY A 86 -25.34 -7.55 -1.01
CA GLY A 86 -25.32 -7.41 -2.48
C GLY A 86 -26.44 -6.54 -3.03
N GLY A 87 -26.28 -6.04 -4.27
CA GLY A 87 -27.31 -5.27 -4.97
C GLY A 87 -27.62 -3.93 -4.30
N ASP A 88 -28.90 -3.58 -4.23
CA ASP A 88 -29.40 -2.40 -3.52
C ASP A 88 -29.05 -2.45 -2.02
N ASN A 89 -28.87 -3.65 -1.45
CA ASN A 89 -28.39 -3.86 -0.08
C ASN A 89 -26.85 -3.90 0.06
N GLY A 90 -26.09 -3.82 -1.04
CA GLY A 90 -24.63 -3.82 -1.01
C GLY A 90 -24.07 -2.42 -0.76
N TYR A 91 -24.29 -1.53 -1.72
CA TYR A 91 -23.76 -0.15 -1.72
C TYR A 91 -24.83 0.93 -1.44
N GLN A 92 -26.12 0.65 -1.64
CA GLN A 92 -27.15 1.71 -1.65
C GLN A 92 -28.18 1.62 -0.52
N GLY A 93 -28.13 0.57 0.31
CA GLY A 93 -29.16 0.28 1.31
C GLY A 93 -28.71 0.41 2.76
N GLN A 94 -29.69 0.38 3.67
CA GLN A 94 -29.57 0.33 5.14
C GLN A 94 -28.69 -0.84 5.66
N SER A 95 -28.18 -1.70 4.78
CA SER A 95 -27.22 -2.76 5.09
C SER A 95 -25.76 -2.28 5.22
N SER A 96 -25.41 -1.13 4.64
CA SER A 96 -24.20 -0.40 5.05
C SER A 96 -24.31 0.05 6.53
N CYS A 97 -25.53 0.16 7.06
CA CYS A 97 -25.88 0.31 8.47
C CYS A 97 -26.11 -1.05 9.19
N HIS A 98 -26.27 -2.19 8.52
CA HIS A 98 -26.20 -3.51 9.20
C HIS A 98 -24.76 -4.00 9.38
N LEU A 99 -23.83 -3.55 8.54
CA LEU A 99 -22.41 -3.49 8.90
C LEU A 99 -22.17 -2.56 10.11
N SER A 100 -23.11 -1.67 10.46
CA SER A 100 -23.06 -0.85 11.68
C SER A 100 -23.70 -1.50 12.92
N GLN A 101 -24.43 -2.62 12.77
CA GLN A 101 -24.90 -3.47 13.87
C GLN A 101 -23.83 -4.42 14.42
N VAL A 102 -22.67 -4.50 13.79
CA VAL A 102 -21.48 -4.99 14.48
C VAL A 102 -21.09 -3.87 15.46
N ASN A 103 -20.98 -4.19 16.75
CA ASN A 103 -20.83 -3.30 17.92
C ASN A 103 -19.92 -2.05 17.72
N ARG A 104 -19.93 -1.05 18.63
CA ARG A 104 -19.08 0.16 18.53
C ARG A 104 -17.58 -0.14 18.26
N SER A 105 -17.10 -1.34 18.60
CA SER A 105 -15.75 -1.86 18.33
C SER A 105 -15.51 -2.40 16.90
N SER A 106 -16.38 -2.08 15.94
CA SER A 106 -16.30 -2.65 14.58
C SER A 106 -15.64 -1.70 13.61
N THR A 107 -14.88 -2.29 12.69
CA THR A 107 -13.99 -1.56 11.81
C THR A 107 -14.31 -1.87 10.36
N ARG A 108 -14.07 -0.92 9.47
CA ARG A 108 -14.32 -1.10 8.05
C ARG A 108 -13.03 -1.06 7.23
N LEU A 109 -12.84 -2.08 6.41
CA LEU A 109 -11.84 -2.06 5.36
C LEU A 109 -12.51 -1.64 4.04
N ILE A 110 -11.90 -0.68 3.37
CA ILE A 110 -12.20 -0.32 1.99
C ILE A 110 -11.06 -0.88 1.12
N PRO A 111 -11.20 -2.10 0.55
CA PRO A 111 -10.18 -2.75 -0.27
C PRO A 111 -9.93 -2.00 -1.60
N GLY A 112 -8.69 -2.08 -2.10
CA GLY A 112 -8.17 -1.30 -3.23
C GLY A 112 -8.62 -1.75 -4.62
N GLN A 113 -9.80 -2.38 -4.73
CA GLN A 113 -10.53 -2.44 -6.01
C GLN A 113 -11.94 -1.90 -5.92
N LEU A 114 -12.29 -1.23 -4.82
CA LEU A 114 -13.18 -0.12 -4.98
C LEU A 114 -12.44 0.92 -5.87
N PRO A 115 -13.05 1.44 -6.94
CA PRO A 115 -12.48 2.57 -7.67
C PRO A 115 -12.00 3.67 -6.71
N ASN A 116 -10.85 4.28 -7.00
CA ASN A 116 -10.28 5.35 -6.16
C ASN A 116 -11.32 6.45 -5.88
N ALA A 117 -12.14 6.79 -6.89
CA ALA A 117 -13.22 7.79 -6.79
C ALA A 117 -14.28 7.50 -5.72
N LEU A 118 -14.36 6.27 -5.24
CA LEU A 118 -15.33 5.86 -4.24
C LEU A 118 -14.71 5.74 -2.83
N HIS A 119 -13.38 5.85 -2.68
CA HIS A 119 -12.72 5.80 -1.37
C HIS A 119 -13.23 6.89 -0.43
N PHE A 120 -13.36 8.11 -0.94
CA PHE A 120 -13.86 9.27 -0.19
C PHE A 120 -15.28 9.05 0.34
N GLU A 121 -16.25 8.81 -0.55
CA GLU A 121 -17.66 8.60 -0.17
C GLU A 121 -17.81 7.49 0.88
N TRP A 122 -17.14 6.35 0.65
CA TRP A 122 -17.31 5.19 1.52
C TRP A 122 -16.62 5.33 2.86
N THR A 123 -15.47 6.01 2.90
CA THR A 123 -14.80 6.35 4.15
C THR A 123 -15.67 7.30 4.96
N MET A 124 -16.19 8.35 4.33
CA MET A 124 -17.01 9.35 5.02
C MET A 124 -18.31 8.76 5.55
N LYS A 125 -18.98 7.87 4.79
CA LYS A 125 -20.12 7.08 5.28
C LYS A 125 -19.75 6.19 6.47
N ALA A 126 -18.58 5.55 6.46
CA ALA A 126 -18.14 4.66 7.53
C ALA A 126 -17.81 5.43 8.82
N LEU A 127 -17.07 6.54 8.70
CA LEU A 127 -16.76 7.44 9.80
C LEU A 127 -18.04 8.04 10.40
N SER A 128 -18.99 8.46 9.55
CA SER A 128 -20.29 9.00 9.99
C SER A 128 -21.11 7.97 10.77
N ALA A 129 -20.92 6.68 10.47
CA ALA A 129 -21.52 5.57 11.21
C ALA A 129 -20.74 5.18 12.50
N GLY A 130 -19.76 5.98 12.91
CA GLY A 130 -18.97 5.78 14.12
C GLY A 130 -17.98 4.62 14.03
N LYS A 131 -17.44 4.32 12.85
CA LYS A 131 -16.53 3.18 12.61
C LYS A 131 -15.13 3.65 12.28
N HIS A 132 -14.13 2.93 12.80
CA HIS A 132 -12.75 3.05 12.33
C HIS A 132 -12.64 2.58 10.87
N VAL A 133 -11.68 3.12 10.13
CA VAL A 133 -11.51 2.85 8.71
C VAL A 133 -10.05 2.54 8.36
N LEU A 134 -9.84 1.41 7.70
CA LEU A 134 -8.62 1.10 6.96
C LEU A 134 -8.97 1.27 5.47
N CYS A 135 -8.48 2.32 4.84
CA CYS A 135 -8.83 2.67 3.47
C CYS A 135 -7.63 2.45 2.56
N GLU A 136 -7.83 1.74 1.46
CA GLU A 136 -6.73 1.46 0.53
C GLU A 136 -6.12 2.69 -0.13
N LYS A 137 -4.86 2.51 -0.54
CA LYS A 137 -4.09 3.51 -1.27
C LYS A 137 -4.55 3.57 -2.73
N PRO A 138 -4.51 4.74 -3.38
CA PRO A 138 -4.35 6.05 -2.75
C PRO A 138 -5.58 6.36 -1.89
N ILE A 139 -5.38 7.03 -0.75
CA ILE A 139 -6.45 7.28 0.23
C ILE A 139 -7.69 7.95 -0.39
N ALA A 140 -7.52 8.79 -1.41
CA ALA A 140 -8.57 9.53 -2.09
C ALA A 140 -8.16 9.88 -3.53
N ASN A 141 -9.02 10.56 -4.29
CA ASN A 141 -8.68 10.99 -5.64
C ASN A 141 -7.69 12.16 -5.68
N ASN A 142 -7.69 13.02 -4.68
CA ASN A 142 -6.83 14.19 -4.59
C ASN A 142 -6.61 14.62 -3.13
N ALA A 143 -5.69 15.56 -2.91
CA ALA A 143 -5.34 16.06 -1.58
C ALA A 143 -6.53 16.75 -0.87
N GLN A 144 -7.43 17.39 -1.62
CA GLN A 144 -8.60 18.07 -1.06
C GLN A 144 -9.53 17.07 -0.36
N GLU A 145 -9.82 15.94 -0.99
CA GLU A 145 -10.61 14.86 -0.39
C GLU A 145 -9.91 14.23 0.81
N ALA A 146 -8.63 13.91 0.67
CA ALA A 146 -7.84 13.32 1.75
C ALA A 146 -7.88 14.20 3.01
N ARG A 147 -7.74 15.53 2.86
CA ARG A 147 -7.82 16.49 3.97
C ARG A 147 -9.15 16.43 4.69
N LYS A 148 -10.25 16.39 3.94
CA LYS A 148 -11.61 16.28 4.51
C LYS A 148 -11.79 14.95 5.26
N MET A 149 -11.27 13.84 4.74
CA MET A 149 -11.37 12.53 5.37
C MET A 149 -10.65 12.48 6.73
N PHE A 150 -9.40 12.92 6.78
CA PHE A 150 -8.63 12.91 8.03
C PHE A 150 -9.17 13.90 9.06
N ALA A 151 -9.57 15.11 8.64
CA ALA A 151 -10.19 16.09 9.54
C ALA A 151 -11.49 15.55 10.17
N TYR A 152 -12.33 14.86 9.38
CA TYR A 152 -13.56 14.27 9.90
C TYR A 152 -13.30 13.07 10.83
N ALA A 153 -12.30 12.25 10.52
CA ALA A 153 -11.89 11.15 11.40
C ALA A 153 -11.41 11.67 12.76
N GLU A 154 -10.61 12.75 12.76
CA GLU A 154 -10.16 13.43 13.96
C GLU A 154 -11.33 14.01 14.77
N GLU A 155 -12.25 14.74 14.12
CA GLU A 155 -13.47 15.29 14.75
C GLU A 155 -14.28 14.20 15.47
N LYS A 156 -14.38 13.01 14.87
CA LYS A 156 -15.11 11.87 15.44
C LYS A 156 -14.29 11.03 16.42
N SER A 157 -13.02 11.37 16.65
CA SER A 157 -12.08 10.55 17.43
C SER A 157 -12.01 9.10 16.95
N LEU A 158 -12.03 8.91 15.63
CA LEU A 158 -11.95 7.61 14.96
C LEU A 158 -10.59 7.45 14.27
N VAL A 159 -9.99 6.27 14.39
CA VAL A 159 -8.84 5.88 13.59
C VAL A 159 -9.23 5.76 12.11
N LEU A 160 -8.61 6.58 11.27
CA LEU A 160 -8.52 6.43 9.82
C LEU A 160 -7.07 6.14 9.46
N LEU A 161 -6.82 5.07 8.71
CA LEU A 161 -5.50 4.71 8.22
C LEU A 161 -5.54 4.47 6.71
N GLU A 162 -4.63 5.11 5.97
CA GLU A 162 -4.33 4.70 4.59
C GLU A 162 -3.56 3.37 4.61
N ALA A 163 -4.08 2.39 3.87
CA ALA A 163 -3.57 1.03 3.79
C ALA A 163 -2.33 0.97 2.88
N TRP A 164 -1.25 1.63 3.31
CA TRP A 164 0.06 1.54 2.69
C TRP A 164 0.93 0.54 3.46
N GLN A 165 0.78 -0.73 3.11
CA GLN A 165 1.31 -1.88 3.85
C GLN A 165 2.84 -1.87 3.98
N VAL A 166 3.53 -1.26 3.02
CA VAL A 166 4.99 -1.20 2.98
C VAL A 166 5.54 -0.52 4.23
N ARG A 167 4.88 0.51 4.77
CA ARG A 167 5.29 1.20 6.01
C ARG A 167 5.53 0.25 7.16
N PHE A 168 4.70 -0.78 7.27
CA PHE A 168 4.62 -1.63 8.46
C PHE A 168 5.56 -2.83 8.40
N HIS A 169 6.17 -3.09 7.24
CA HIS A 169 7.03 -4.26 7.07
C HIS A 169 8.48 -3.97 7.56
N PRO A 170 9.14 -4.90 8.26
CA PRO A 170 10.49 -4.69 8.81
C PRO A 170 11.55 -4.25 7.78
N ALA A 171 11.41 -4.67 6.52
CA ALA A 171 12.30 -4.26 5.44
C ALA A 171 12.49 -2.73 5.32
N ILE A 172 11.42 -1.93 5.27
CA ILE A 172 11.59 -0.47 5.12
C ILE A 172 12.03 0.17 6.44
N GLN A 173 11.62 -0.41 7.57
CA GLN A 173 12.04 0.00 8.91
C GLN A 173 13.56 -0.16 9.04
N ARG A 174 14.10 -1.28 8.59
CA ARG A 174 15.55 -1.53 8.61
C ARG A 174 16.33 -0.54 7.74
N VAL A 175 15.80 -0.14 6.58
CA VAL A 175 16.43 0.91 5.76
C VAL A 175 16.48 2.23 6.54
N LYS A 176 15.38 2.60 7.22
CA LYS A 176 15.33 3.79 8.07
C LYS A 176 16.33 3.70 9.23
N ASP A 177 16.41 2.55 9.90
CA ASP A 177 17.36 2.32 11.00
C ASP A 177 18.81 2.53 10.53
N ILE A 178 19.20 1.98 9.36
CA ILE A 178 20.56 2.15 8.82
C ILE A 178 20.87 3.61 8.49
N ILE A 179 19.89 4.37 8.00
CA ILE A 179 20.02 5.81 7.75
C ILE A 179 20.20 6.55 9.08
N ASP A 180 19.34 6.26 10.07
CA ASP A 180 19.31 6.94 11.37
C ASP A 180 20.51 6.59 12.26
N GLU A 181 21.09 5.40 12.10
CA GLU A 181 22.37 5.00 12.68
C GLU A 181 23.51 5.96 12.27
N GLY A 182 23.38 6.67 11.14
CA GLY A 182 24.28 7.73 10.71
C GLY A 182 25.64 7.25 10.19
N SER A 183 25.89 5.93 10.12
CA SER A 183 27.17 5.36 9.67
C SER A 183 27.53 5.80 8.24
N LEU A 184 26.52 5.93 7.36
CA LEU A 184 26.65 6.38 5.97
C LEU A 184 26.59 7.91 5.79
N GLY A 185 26.36 8.67 6.86
CA GLY A 185 26.19 10.13 6.80
C GLY A 185 24.81 10.55 6.33
N SER A 186 24.64 11.84 6.10
CA SER A 186 23.37 12.44 5.66
C SER A 186 22.99 11.94 4.27
N ILE A 187 21.68 11.86 4.00
CA ILE A 187 21.16 11.57 2.65
C ILE A 187 21.56 12.72 1.71
N THR A 188 22.08 12.37 0.54
CA THR A 188 22.48 13.32 -0.52
C THR A 188 21.58 13.25 -1.74
N SER A 189 20.98 12.09 -2.03
CA SER A 189 19.97 11.95 -3.09
C SER A 189 19.16 10.67 -2.94
N MET A 190 17.99 10.63 -3.58
CA MET A 190 17.17 9.42 -3.66
C MET A 190 16.68 9.15 -5.08
N ASP A 191 16.60 7.88 -5.46
CA ASP A 191 16.14 7.46 -6.78
C ASP A 191 15.21 6.24 -6.63
N ALA A 192 13.99 6.33 -7.13
CA ALA A 192 13.01 5.25 -7.02
C ALA A 192 12.38 4.91 -8.35
N HIS A 193 12.39 3.61 -8.65
CA HIS A 193 11.72 3.04 -9.81
C HIS A 193 10.65 2.05 -9.36
N LEU A 194 9.45 2.25 -9.89
CA LEU A 194 8.38 1.26 -9.87
C LEU A 194 7.85 1.09 -11.28
N ALA A 195 8.24 0.01 -11.95
CA ALA A 195 7.94 -0.15 -13.36
C ALA A 195 7.72 -1.63 -13.70
N VAL A 196 6.62 -1.92 -14.40
CA VAL A 196 6.18 -3.28 -14.71
C VAL A 196 6.28 -3.53 -16.22
N TRP A 197 6.72 -4.72 -16.59
CA TRP A 197 6.91 -5.07 -18.00
C TRP A 197 5.60 -5.39 -18.69
N ASN A 198 5.36 -4.67 -19.78
CA ASN A 198 4.16 -4.76 -20.59
C ASN A 198 2.88 -4.56 -19.73
N SER A 199 1.73 -4.62 -20.37
CA SER A 199 0.42 -4.65 -19.70
C SER A 199 0.10 -6.01 -19.07
N VAL A 200 1.09 -6.89 -18.82
CA VAL A 200 0.85 -8.27 -18.32
C VAL A 200 0.11 -8.28 -16.98
N PHE A 201 0.31 -7.26 -16.16
CA PHE A 201 -0.37 -7.12 -14.87
C PHE A 201 -1.75 -6.46 -14.96
N PHE A 202 -2.11 -5.93 -16.12
CA PHE A 202 -3.31 -5.13 -16.32
C PHE A 202 -4.21 -5.74 -17.40
N LEU A 203 -5.48 -5.90 -17.06
CA LEU A 203 -6.48 -6.33 -18.04
C LEU A 203 -6.76 -5.20 -19.05
N LYS A 204 -7.30 -5.56 -20.21
CA LYS A 204 -7.61 -4.59 -21.28
C LYS A 204 -8.57 -3.49 -20.80
N ASP A 205 -9.56 -3.86 -19.98
CA ASP A 205 -10.61 -2.98 -19.44
C ASP A 205 -10.41 -2.75 -17.92
N ASP A 206 -9.16 -2.60 -17.47
CA ASP A 206 -8.84 -2.36 -16.06
C ASP A 206 -9.30 -0.96 -15.62
N ILE A 207 -10.10 -0.91 -14.54
CA ILE A 207 -10.62 0.33 -13.94
C ILE A 207 -9.52 1.31 -13.50
N ARG A 208 -8.27 0.83 -13.33
CA ARG A 208 -7.11 1.69 -13.06
C ARG A 208 -6.81 2.69 -14.17
N PHE A 209 -7.34 2.48 -15.37
CA PHE A 209 -7.14 3.37 -16.51
C PHE A 209 -8.42 4.11 -16.92
N ASP A 210 -9.39 4.22 -16.00
CA ASP A 210 -10.58 5.05 -16.16
C ASP A 210 -10.44 6.35 -15.34
N TYR A 211 -10.53 7.48 -16.02
CA TYR A 211 -10.34 8.81 -15.43
C TYR A 211 -11.42 9.16 -14.41
N GLU A 212 -12.68 8.88 -14.74
CA GLU A 212 -13.84 9.18 -13.89
C GLU A 212 -13.84 8.35 -12.61
N LEU A 213 -13.17 7.19 -12.65
CA LEU A 213 -12.96 6.31 -11.51
C LEU A 213 -11.70 6.64 -10.69
N GLY A 214 -11.00 7.74 -11.03
CA GLY A 214 -9.78 8.17 -10.34
C GLY A 214 -8.52 7.40 -10.72
N GLY A 215 -8.51 6.80 -11.92
CA GLY A 215 -7.42 5.99 -12.45
C GLY A 215 -6.24 6.80 -12.97
N GLY A 216 -5.11 6.12 -13.18
CA GLY A 216 -3.83 6.65 -13.62
C GLY A 216 -2.69 5.71 -13.21
N GLY A 217 -1.62 5.64 -14.01
CA GLY A 217 -0.41 4.89 -13.63
C GLY A 217 0.17 5.41 -12.30
N LEU A 218 0.25 6.73 -12.17
CA LEU A 218 0.70 7.42 -10.97
C LEU A 218 -0.24 7.18 -9.79
N MET A 219 -1.56 7.16 -9.98
CA MET A 219 -2.50 6.85 -8.89
C MET A 219 -2.31 5.45 -8.32
N ASP A 220 -2.00 4.44 -9.16
CA ASP A 220 -1.80 3.07 -8.67
C ASP A 220 -0.38 2.85 -8.11
N MET A 221 0.63 3.38 -8.79
CA MET A 221 2.05 3.06 -8.54
C MET A 221 2.77 4.17 -7.76
N GLY A 222 2.45 5.43 -8.00
CA GLY A 222 3.09 6.62 -7.39
C GLY A 222 3.12 6.66 -5.86
N PRO A 223 2.05 6.25 -5.14
CA PRO A 223 2.07 6.27 -3.68
C PRO A 223 3.23 5.49 -3.06
N TYR A 224 3.74 4.44 -3.73
CA TYR A 224 4.83 3.61 -3.23
C TYR A 224 6.17 4.36 -3.11
N PRO A 225 6.80 4.85 -4.20
CA PRO A 225 8.05 5.58 -4.12
C PRO A 225 7.92 6.86 -3.29
N ILE A 226 6.84 7.63 -3.48
CA ILE A 226 6.61 8.89 -2.77
C ILE A 226 6.59 8.64 -1.25
N SER A 227 5.75 7.71 -0.78
CA SER A 227 5.62 7.40 0.65
C SER A 227 6.89 6.82 1.26
N CYS A 228 7.65 6.00 0.52
CA CYS A 228 8.95 5.53 0.98
C CYS A 228 9.91 6.69 1.21
N MET A 229 10.04 7.59 0.23
CA MET A 229 10.95 8.74 0.34
C MET A 229 10.55 9.68 1.48
N HIS A 230 9.25 9.97 1.66
CA HIS A 230 8.75 10.71 2.82
C HIS A 230 9.16 10.07 4.14
N TYR A 231 8.98 8.76 4.26
CA TYR A 231 9.32 8.04 5.47
C TYR A 231 10.82 8.09 5.77
N LEU A 232 11.65 7.84 4.76
CA LEU A 232 13.10 7.79 4.91
C LEU A 232 13.70 9.15 5.28
N THR A 233 13.15 10.26 4.75
CA THR A 233 13.61 11.62 5.09
C THR A 233 12.86 12.24 6.26
N SER A 234 11.74 11.64 6.69
CA SER A 234 10.81 12.23 7.66
C SER A 234 10.37 13.65 7.28
N SER A 235 10.18 13.89 5.97
CA SER A 235 9.89 15.21 5.43
C SER A 235 9.13 15.11 4.10
N SER A 236 8.77 16.26 3.52
CA SER A 236 7.95 16.35 2.31
C SER A 236 8.67 17.07 1.18
N PRO A 237 8.59 16.60 -0.07
CA PRO A 237 9.26 17.23 -1.18
C PRO A 237 8.42 18.35 -1.82
N GLU A 238 9.11 19.20 -2.55
CA GLU A 238 8.53 20.01 -3.62
C GLU A 238 8.78 19.32 -4.96
N VAL A 239 7.80 19.31 -5.86
CA VAL A 239 7.96 18.76 -7.22
C VAL A 239 8.55 19.84 -8.11
N GLU A 240 9.75 19.64 -8.64
CA GLU A 240 10.43 20.62 -9.49
C GLU A 240 10.00 20.51 -10.95
N SER A 241 9.91 19.27 -11.43
CA SER A 241 9.46 18.98 -12.79
C SER A 241 8.85 17.59 -12.86
N CYS A 242 7.90 17.42 -13.78
CA CYS A 242 7.25 16.15 -14.01
C CYS A 242 6.86 16.05 -15.48
N THR A 243 7.14 14.91 -16.10
CA THR A 243 6.70 14.60 -17.46
C THR A 243 5.90 13.30 -17.46
N ALA A 244 4.98 13.18 -18.41
CA ALA A 244 4.13 12.00 -18.54
C ALA A 244 4.14 11.46 -19.96
N VAL A 245 4.23 10.13 -20.09
CA VAL A 245 3.77 9.45 -21.30
C VAL A 245 2.33 9.03 -21.07
N ARG A 246 1.42 9.51 -21.92
CA ARG A 246 -0.01 9.23 -21.79
C ARG A 246 -0.36 7.85 -22.36
N ARG A 247 -1.26 7.15 -21.67
CA ARG A 247 -1.98 5.98 -22.18
C ARG A 247 -3.22 6.39 -22.97
N SER A 248 -3.93 7.41 -22.48
CA SER A 248 -5.08 8.07 -23.12
C SER A 248 -5.12 9.54 -22.67
N GLU A 249 -6.08 10.33 -23.17
CA GLU A 249 -6.14 11.79 -22.99
C GLU A 249 -5.80 12.27 -21.57
N ASN A 250 -6.41 11.64 -20.55
CA ASN A 250 -6.26 12.03 -19.13
C ASN A 250 -5.58 10.96 -18.26
N ILE A 251 -5.06 9.89 -18.85
CA ILE A 251 -4.46 8.76 -18.13
C ILE A 251 -3.00 8.65 -18.50
N ASP A 252 -2.14 8.74 -17.49
CA ASP A 252 -0.72 8.48 -17.63
C ASP A 252 -0.43 6.96 -17.68
N ARG A 253 0.56 6.60 -18.50
CA ARG A 253 1.21 5.29 -18.53
C ARG A 253 2.50 5.33 -17.70
N GLN A 254 3.27 6.39 -17.92
CA GLN A 254 4.56 6.62 -17.29
C GLN A 254 4.62 8.03 -16.73
N ILE A 255 5.26 8.16 -15.57
CA ILE A 255 5.68 9.42 -14.98
C ILE A 255 7.20 9.37 -14.76
N ASP A 256 7.84 10.50 -15.05
CA ASP A 256 9.23 10.80 -14.75
C ASP A 256 9.24 12.16 -14.05
N ALA A 257 9.67 12.19 -12.79
CA ALA A 257 9.56 13.35 -11.93
C ALA A 257 10.82 13.59 -11.11
N HIS A 258 11.22 14.86 -11.04
CA HIS A 258 12.26 15.37 -10.19
C HIS A 258 11.66 16.18 -9.04
N LEU A 259 12.13 15.89 -7.84
CA LEU A 259 11.63 16.40 -6.58
C LEU A 259 12.80 16.91 -5.75
N THR A 260 12.55 17.85 -4.85
CA THR A 260 13.54 18.27 -3.86
C THR A 260 12.94 18.22 -2.46
N PHE A 261 13.58 17.45 -1.59
CA PHE A 261 13.27 17.41 -0.16
C PHE A 261 14.02 18.53 0.59
N PRO A 262 13.60 18.87 1.83
CA PRO A 262 14.31 19.83 2.67
C PRO A 262 15.80 19.53 2.79
N SER A 263 16.59 20.57 3.00
CA SER A 263 18.07 20.52 2.92
C SER A 263 18.60 20.28 1.48
N SER A 264 17.80 20.62 0.47
CA SER A 264 18.18 20.52 -0.95
C SER A 264 18.57 19.11 -1.37
N ILE A 265 17.87 18.09 -0.85
CA ILE A 265 18.10 16.69 -1.20
C ILE A 265 17.33 16.39 -2.50
N PRO A 266 17.99 16.26 -3.65
CA PRO A 266 17.31 15.89 -4.90
C PRO A 266 16.79 14.46 -4.83
N ALA A 267 15.61 14.26 -5.39
CA ALA A 267 14.98 12.96 -5.53
C ALA A 267 14.39 12.78 -6.93
N HIS A 268 14.38 11.54 -7.40
CA HIS A 268 13.88 11.17 -8.71
C HIS A 268 12.94 9.97 -8.61
N ILE A 269 11.79 10.05 -9.28
CA ILE A 269 10.78 9.00 -9.32
C ILE A 269 10.44 8.67 -10.77
N ILE A 270 10.56 7.40 -11.11
CA ILE A 270 9.99 6.84 -12.34
C ILE A 270 8.94 5.80 -11.98
N THR A 271 7.72 6.02 -12.49
CA THR A 271 6.69 4.99 -12.52
C THR A 271 6.32 4.66 -13.95
N ASP A 272 6.26 3.38 -14.33
CA ASP A 272 5.82 2.97 -15.68
C ASP A 272 4.97 1.70 -15.64
N SER A 273 3.71 1.82 -16.06
CA SER A 273 2.75 0.72 -16.09
C SER A 273 2.89 -0.18 -17.33
N ALA A 274 3.82 0.12 -18.24
CA ALA A 274 4.04 -0.67 -19.45
C ALA A 274 5.47 -0.47 -20.00
N LEU A 275 6.46 -0.89 -19.23
CA LEU A 275 7.85 -0.92 -19.69
C LEU A 275 7.96 -1.72 -20.98
N GLU A 276 8.64 -1.13 -21.94
CA GLU A 276 8.98 -1.77 -23.18
C GLU A 276 10.04 -2.88 -22.97
N GLY A 277 10.02 -3.89 -23.83
CA GLY A 277 11.09 -4.87 -23.89
C GLY A 277 12.39 -4.26 -24.44
N TRP A 278 13.49 -4.99 -24.29
CA TRP A 278 14.81 -4.58 -24.78
C TRP A 278 15.25 -5.40 -26.00
N GLY A 279 16.36 -4.99 -26.62
CA GLY A 279 16.95 -5.62 -27.81
C GLY A 279 16.27 -5.24 -29.14
N PRO A 280 16.70 -5.84 -30.26
CA PRO A 280 16.13 -5.57 -31.57
C PRO A 280 14.64 -5.93 -31.58
N PHE A 281 13.79 -5.03 -32.06
CA PHE A 281 12.33 -5.16 -32.08
C PHE A 281 11.64 -5.25 -30.69
N LYS A 282 12.34 -4.96 -29.59
CA LYS A 282 11.78 -4.92 -28.21
C LYS A 282 11.13 -6.23 -27.73
N ILE A 283 11.60 -7.38 -28.21
CA ILE A 283 11.01 -8.70 -27.91
C ILE A 283 11.47 -9.29 -26.57
N PHE A 284 12.59 -8.85 -26.00
CA PHE A 284 13.07 -9.41 -24.74
C PHE A 284 12.39 -8.74 -23.55
N PRO A 285 11.88 -9.52 -22.57
CA PRO A 285 11.20 -8.95 -21.43
C PRO A 285 12.13 -8.06 -20.61
N SER A 286 11.63 -6.88 -20.26
CA SER A 286 12.24 -6.09 -19.18
C SER A 286 11.85 -6.71 -17.85
N TRP A 287 12.76 -6.80 -16.91
CA TRP A 287 12.41 -7.26 -15.56
C TRP A 287 11.67 -6.15 -14.81
N ILE A 288 10.71 -6.52 -13.97
CA ILE A 288 10.01 -5.57 -13.10
C ILE A 288 11.04 -4.80 -12.28
N LYS A 289 10.99 -3.47 -12.34
CA LYS A 289 11.84 -2.61 -11.52
C LYS A 289 11.04 -2.19 -10.30
N MET A 290 11.45 -2.66 -9.13
CA MET A 290 10.94 -2.20 -7.83
C MET A 290 12.16 -1.89 -6.97
N VAL A 291 12.82 -0.77 -7.26
CA VAL A 291 14.10 -0.42 -6.63
C VAL A 291 13.98 0.98 -6.06
N LEU A 292 14.46 1.16 -4.84
CA LEU A 292 14.68 2.46 -4.22
C LEU A 292 16.14 2.50 -3.79
N ARG A 293 16.85 3.52 -4.25
CA ARG A 293 18.22 3.83 -3.87
C ARG A 293 18.24 5.13 -3.07
N VAL A 294 19.02 5.12 -1.99
CA VAL A 294 19.31 6.27 -1.15
C VAL A 294 20.82 6.44 -1.16
N ASP A 295 21.32 7.52 -1.72
CA ASP A 295 22.74 7.89 -1.63
C ASP A 295 22.95 8.77 -0.41
N CYS A 296 24.05 8.53 0.29
CA CYS A 296 24.49 9.27 1.47
C CYS A 296 25.96 9.72 1.29
N GLU A 297 26.42 10.66 2.12
CA GLU A 297 27.78 11.21 2.05
C GLU A 297 28.91 10.15 2.02
N ARG A 298 28.72 9.03 2.73
CA ARG A 298 29.69 7.96 2.92
C ARG A 298 29.22 6.60 2.40
N GLY A 299 28.22 6.55 1.53
CA GLY A 299 27.80 5.30 0.91
C GLY A 299 26.42 5.38 0.29
N ALA A 300 25.78 4.24 0.10
CA ALA A 300 24.41 4.17 -0.40
C ALA A 300 23.69 2.94 0.15
N ILE A 301 22.36 2.97 0.08
CA ILE A 301 21.48 1.85 0.40
C ILE A 301 20.59 1.62 -0.81
N GLU A 302 20.44 0.37 -1.23
CA GLU A 302 19.51 -0.04 -2.27
C GLU A 302 18.56 -1.10 -1.72
N ILE A 303 17.26 -0.82 -1.73
CA ILE A 303 16.23 -1.81 -1.44
C ILE A 303 15.53 -2.24 -2.72
N ARG A 304 15.55 -3.55 -2.99
CA ARG A 304 14.83 -4.19 -4.10
C ARG A 304 13.56 -4.86 -3.59
N ASN A 305 12.53 -4.82 -4.42
CA ASN A 305 11.17 -5.26 -4.13
C ASN A 305 10.59 -4.62 -2.86
N TYR A 306 10.72 -3.29 -2.73
CA TYR A 306 10.17 -2.55 -1.60
C TYR A 306 8.64 -2.51 -1.58
N VAL A 307 7.97 -2.83 -2.70
CA VAL A 307 6.49 -2.84 -2.84
C VAL A 307 5.87 -4.10 -2.26
N LEU A 308 6.49 -5.26 -2.49
CA LEU A 308 6.05 -6.55 -1.96
C LEU A 308 7.17 -7.20 -1.13
N PRO A 309 7.61 -6.57 -0.02
CA PRO A 309 8.86 -6.95 0.62
C PRO A 309 8.83 -8.35 1.24
N HIS A 310 7.64 -8.83 1.61
CA HIS A 310 7.41 -10.20 2.06
C HIS A 310 7.72 -11.27 0.98
N LEU A 311 7.83 -10.89 -0.30
CA LEU A 311 8.21 -11.76 -1.42
C LEU A 311 9.65 -11.48 -1.87
N TRP A 312 10.64 -11.90 -1.09
CA TRP A 312 12.05 -11.84 -1.49
C TRP A 312 12.61 -10.43 -1.77
N HIS A 313 12.46 -9.49 -0.83
CA HIS A 313 13.25 -8.26 -0.86
C HIS A 313 14.75 -8.52 -0.62
N SER A 314 15.56 -7.50 -0.92
CA SER A 314 16.96 -7.41 -0.51
C SER A 314 17.30 -5.96 -0.17
N ILE A 315 18.07 -5.76 0.90
CA ILE A 315 18.63 -4.47 1.29
C ILE A 315 20.13 -4.58 1.09
N THR A 316 20.70 -3.82 0.17
CA THR A 316 22.14 -3.79 -0.10
C THR A 316 22.70 -2.48 0.40
N VAL A 317 23.66 -2.56 1.33
CA VAL A 317 24.38 -1.39 1.83
C VAL A 317 25.75 -1.35 1.16
N ILE A 318 26.11 -0.17 0.67
CA ILE A 318 27.29 0.08 -0.16
C ILE A 318 28.09 1.22 0.48
N PRO A 319 28.93 0.95 1.50
CA PRO A 319 29.79 1.98 2.07
C PRO A 319 30.80 2.49 1.04
N LYS A 320 31.16 3.77 1.13
CA LYS A 320 32.24 4.37 0.33
C LYS A 320 33.59 3.73 0.65
N ASN A 321 33.80 3.39 1.93
CA ASN A 321 34.97 2.69 2.44
C ASN A 321 34.51 1.39 3.11
N GLY A 322 34.80 0.24 2.50
CA GLY A 322 34.43 -1.07 3.04
C GLY A 322 33.87 -2.00 1.96
N THR A 323 33.43 -3.18 2.37
CA THR A 323 32.82 -4.17 1.47
C THR A 323 31.30 -4.04 1.52
N PRO A 324 30.61 -3.91 0.38
CA PRO A 324 29.15 -3.95 0.35
C PRO A 324 28.61 -5.25 0.92
N TRP A 325 27.46 -5.18 1.58
CA TRP A 325 26.75 -6.38 2.05
C TRP A 325 25.27 -6.30 1.71
N THR A 326 24.62 -7.45 1.68
CA THR A 326 23.19 -7.56 1.44
C THR A 326 22.54 -8.33 2.57
N GLU A 327 21.46 -7.79 3.11
CA GLU A 327 20.65 -8.39 4.16
C GLU A 327 19.16 -8.41 3.80
N LYS A 328 18.38 -9.07 4.66
CA LYS A 328 16.92 -9.14 4.60
C LYS A 328 16.37 -8.92 6.00
N ALA A 329 15.27 -8.18 6.10
CA ALA A 329 14.55 -7.95 7.34
C ALA A 329 13.08 -8.36 7.16
N TYR A 330 12.73 -9.54 7.70
CA TYR A 330 11.37 -10.04 7.73
C TYR A 330 10.73 -9.99 9.12
N ILE A 331 11.55 -9.78 10.16
CA ILE A 331 11.16 -9.74 11.58
C ILE A 331 11.77 -8.45 12.15
N PHE A 332 11.09 -7.80 13.08
CA PHE A 332 11.63 -6.65 13.80
C PHE A 332 12.82 -7.04 14.69
N SER A 333 13.66 -6.06 15.03
CA SER A 333 14.83 -6.25 15.89
C SER A 333 14.47 -6.68 17.31
N ASP A 334 13.26 -6.38 17.78
CA ASP A 334 12.71 -6.83 19.07
C ASP A 334 12.20 -8.29 19.05
N GLY A 335 12.30 -8.97 17.90
CA GLY A 335 11.83 -10.34 17.70
C GLY A 335 10.36 -10.46 17.28
N ARG A 336 9.62 -9.35 17.15
CA ARG A 336 8.24 -9.37 16.69
C ARG A 336 8.16 -9.69 15.21
N GLY A 337 7.39 -10.71 14.88
CA GLY A 337 7.09 -11.09 13.50
C GLY A 337 7.42 -12.52 13.16
N GLU A 338 7.06 -12.91 11.95
CA GLU A 338 7.43 -14.20 11.36
C GLU A 338 7.96 -13.97 9.95
N GLU A 339 8.89 -14.81 9.51
CA GLU A 339 9.52 -14.66 8.19
C GLU A 339 8.53 -14.69 7.01
N TRP A 340 7.37 -15.29 7.21
CA TRP A 340 6.31 -15.43 6.20
C TRP A 340 5.18 -14.42 6.37
N TRP A 341 5.20 -13.55 7.39
CA TRP A 341 4.17 -12.53 7.53
C TRP A 341 4.20 -11.56 6.36
N SER A 342 3.04 -11.35 5.76
CA SER A 342 2.88 -10.35 4.72
C SER A 342 2.96 -8.94 5.31
N ALA A 343 3.30 -7.97 4.47
CA ALA A 343 3.21 -6.56 4.86
C ALA A 343 1.80 -6.18 5.34
N TYR A 344 0.76 -6.78 4.76
CA TYR A 344 -0.64 -6.60 5.17
C TYR A 344 -0.93 -7.14 6.58
N ARG A 345 -0.25 -8.22 7.00
CA ARG A 345 -0.38 -8.77 8.36
C ARG A 345 0.20 -7.82 9.42
N TYR A 346 1.35 -7.22 9.16
CA TYR A 346 1.92 -6.18 10.04
C TYR A 346 1.05 -4.92 10.09
N GLN A 347 0.50 -4.50 8.96
CA GLN A 347 -0.42 -3.36 8.90
C GLN A 347 -1.70 -3.61 9.70
N LEU A 348 -2.30 -4.79 9.55
CA LEU A 348 -3.51 -5.16 10.29
C LEU A 348 -3.27 -5.12 11.80
N GLU A 349 -2.12 -5.62 12.26
CA GLU A 349 -1.73 -5.56 13.67
C GLU A 349 -1.65 -4.12 14.17
N ALA A 350 -0.88 -3.28 13.48
CA ALA A 350 -0.69 -1.89 13.87
C ALA A 350 -2.03 -1.14 13.96
N PHE A 351 -2.91 -1.40 13.01
CA PHE A 351 -4.22 -0.78 12.98
C PHE A 351 -5.13 -1.26 14.12
N VAL A 352 -5.16 -2.57 14.40
CA VAL A 352 -5.88 -3.10 15.56
C VAL A 352 -5.30 -2.59 16.87
N ASP A 353 -3.98 -2.58 17.03
CA ASP A 353 -3.32 -2.05 18.22
C ASP A 353 -3.69 -0.58 18.46
N LYS A 354 -3.71 0.26 17.42
CA LYS A 354 -4.13 1.66 17.54
C LYS A 354 -5.58 1.77 18.01
N ILE A 355 -6.49 0.96 17.48
CA ILE A 355 -7.91 0.94 17.89
C ILE A 355 -8.05 0.48 19.36
N ARG A 356 -7.17 -0.41 19.82
CA ARG A 356 -7.12 -0.87 21.21
C ARG A 356 -6.45 0.14 22.15
N GLY A 357 -5.98 1.29 21.66
CA GLY A 357 -5.23 2.26 22.45
C GLY A 357 -3.80 1.81 22.79
N LYS A 358 -3.27 0.80 22.09
CA LYS A 358 -1.88 0.36 22.20
C LYS A 358 -1.00 1.17 21.24
N ASN A 359 0.30 1.13 21.49
CA ASN A 359 1.29 1.71 20.59
C ASN A 359 1.68 0.68 19.52
N PRO A 360 1.37 0.93 18.24
CA PRO A 360 1.78 0.04 17.16
C PRO A 360 3.28 0.13 16.91
N GLN A 361 3.85 -0.93 16.33
CA GLN A 361 5.28 -1.03 16.00
C GLN A 361 5.73 -0.01 14.95
N ALA A 362 4.82 0.39 14.06
CA ALA A 362 5.02 1.42 13.08
C ALA A 362 3.68 2.12 12.85
N TRP A 363 3.70 3.37 12.42
CA TRP A 363 2.48 4.12 12.10
C TRP A 363 2.69 5.00 10.88
N ARG A 364 1.63 5.19 10.09
CA ARG A 364 1.54 6.19 9.02
C ARG A 364 0.56 7.26 9.48
N SER A 365 1.03 8.51 9.54
CA SER A 365 0.20 9.61 10.04
C SER A 365 -0.74 10.16 8.95
N ALA A 366 -1.66 11.05 9.34
CA ALA A 366 -2.48 11.75 8.37
C ALA A 366 -1.62 12.63 7.45
N GLU A 367 -0.60 13.28 8.01
CA GLU A 367 0.34 14.14 7.29
C GLU A 367 1.11 13.37 6.21
N ASP A 368 1.55 12.14 6.50
CA ASP A 368 2.20 11.26 5.50
C ASP A 368 1.28 11.04 4.28
N SER A 369 0.00 10.75 4.52
CA SER A 369 -0.99 10.54 3.47
C SER A 369 -1.34 11.81 2.70
N LEU A 370 -1.52 12.93 3.42
CA LEU A 370 -1.82 14.23 2.82
C LEU A 370 -0.66 14.67 1.92
N SER A 371 0.56 14.59 2.41
CA SER A 371 1.73 15.01 1.66
C SER A 371 1.98 14.14 0.42
N THR A 372 1.69 12.83 0.52
CA THR A 372 1.71 11.93 -0.64
C THR A 372 0.71 12.40 -1.71
N MET A 373 -0.52 12.73 -1.32
CA MET A 373 -1.55 13.19 -2.27
C MET A 373 -1.25 14.57 -2.84
N GLU A 374 -0.73 15.50 -2.04
CA GLU A 374 -0.28 16.82 -2.49
C GLU A 374 0.84 16.69 -3.54
N THR A 375 1.79 15.78 -3.29
CA THR A 375 2.87 15.48 -4.24
C THR A 375 2.30 14.93 -5.55
N ILE A 376 1.36 13.99 -5.49
CA ILE A 376 0.69 13.42 -6.68
C ILE A 376 -0.06 14.52 -7.47
N ASP A 377 -0.81 15.39 -6.78
CA ASP A 377 -1.54 16.49 -7.41
C ASP A 377 -0.58 17.48 -8.11
N SER A 378 0.55 17.81 -7.47
CA SER A 378 1.60 18.64 -8.07
C SER A 378 2.26 17.98 -9.28
N MET A 379 2.57 16.68 -9.22
CA MET A 379 3.10 15.92 -10.35
C MET A 379 2.14 15.93 -11.55
N TYR A 380 0.84 15.69 -11.32
CA TYR A 380 -0.14 15.75 -12.40
C TYR A 380 -0.23 17.14 -13.03
N THR A 381 -0.27 18.18 -12.20
CA THR A 381 -0.32 19.57 -12.67
C THR A 381 0.89 19.90 -13.54
N LEU A 382 2.10 19.59 -13.08
CA LEU A 382 3.34 19.84 -13.82
C LEU A 382 3.47 19.00 -15.10
N ALA A 383 2.92 17.78 -15.10
CA ALA A 383 2.85 16.93 -16.30
C ALA A 383 1.75 17.35 -17.30
N GLY A 384 0.99 18.41 -17.01
CA GLY A 384 -0.10 18.89 -17.86
C GLY A 384 -1.29 17.93 -17.92
N LEU A 385 -1.52 17.14 -16.86
CA LEU A 385 -2.65 16.24 -16.70
C LEU A 385 -3.64 16.82 -15.68
N PRO A 386 -4.95 16.60 -15.85
CA PRO A 386 -5.92 17.03 -14.86
C PRO A 386 -5.77 16.22 -13.56
N LEU A 387 -6.08 16.88 -12.43
CA LEU A 387 -6.27 16.20 -11.16
C LEU A 387 -7.43 15.19 -11.28
N ARG A 388 -7.39 14.10 -10.50
CA ARG A 388 -8.50 13.15 -10.52
C ARG A 388 -9.78 13.82 -9.99
N PRO A 389 -10.97 13.49 -10.53
CA PRO A 389 -12.22 14.17 -10.19
C PRO A 389 -12.53 14.10 -8.70
N THR A 390 -12.87 15.24 -8.09
CA THR A 390 -13.40 15.29 -6.72
C THR A 390 -14.83 14.72 -6.70
N SER A 391 -15.11 13.89 -5.70
CA SER A 391 -16.40 13.26 -5.42
C SER A 391 -17.49 14.30 -5.20
N LYS A 392 -18.69 13.96 -5.69
CA LYS A 392 -19.91 14.76 -5.52
C LYS A 392 -20.64 14.51 -4.19
N PHE A 393 -20.14 13.61 -3.34
CA PHE A 393 -20.85 13.18 -2.12
C PHE A 393 -21.14 14.30 -1.10
N TYR A 394 -20.36 15.38 -1.10
CA TYR A 394 -20.61 16.60 -0.29
C TYR A 394 -20.88 17.84 -1.14
N ALA A 395 -21.33 17.66 -2.39
CA ALA A 395 -21.58 18.79 -3.30
C ALA A 395 -22.96 19.46 -3.10
N ASP A 396 -23.71 19.07 -2.07
CA ASP A 396 -25.04 19.62 -1.73
C ASP A 396 -25.07 20.18 -0.29
#